data_AF-A0AAD5GNQ3-F1
#
_entry.id   AF-A0AAD5GNQ3-F1
#
_cell.length_a   1.000
_cell.length_b   1.000
_cell.length_c   1.000
_cell.angle_alpha   90.00
_cell.angle_beta   90.00
_cell.angle_gamma   90.00
#
_symmetry.space_group_name_H-M   'P 1'
#
loop_
_entity.id
_entity.type
_entity.pdbx_description
1 polymer ?
#
loop_
_entity_poly.entity_id
_entity_poly.type
_entity_poly.pdbx_seq_one_letter_code
_entity_poly.pdbx_strand_id
1 'polypeptide(L)' 'MYLYKRCLAFNQAGLPYYVFLAAASGQLAWQIWTVDISSAADCSRKFVSNKWFGALVFGGILMGRLSA' A
#
# COMPACT_ATOMS: atom_id res chain seq x y z
N MET A 1 -12.12 -20.04 -23.11
CA MET A 1 -13.01 -19.05 -22.46
C MET A 1 -12.99 -19.09 -20.92
N TYR A 2 -12.73 -20.22 -20.25
CA TYR A 2 -12.65 -20.31 -18.78
C TYR A 2 -11.39 -19.67 -18.15
N LEU A 3 -10.27 -19.58 -18.88
CA LEU A 3 -9.05 -18.91 -18.38
C LEU A 3 -9.19 -17.38 -18.27
N TYR A 4 -9.97 -16.72 -19.14
CA TYR A 4 -10.17 -15.27 -19.12
C TYR A 4 -10.98 -14.81 -17.89
N LYS A 5 -12.04 -15.54 -17.54
CA LYS A 5 -12.83 -15.29 -16.32
C LYS A 5 -12.00 -15.52 -15.03
N ARG A 6 -10.91 -16.29 -15.10
CA ARG A 6 -10.01 -16.55 -13.96
C ARG A 6 -8.87 -15.53 -13.83
N CYS A 7 -8.48 -14.85 -14.91
CA CYS A 7 -7.66 -13.63 -14.83
C CYS A 7 -8.45 -12.47 -14.21
N LEU A 8 -9.75 -12.37 -14.54
CA LEU A 8 -10.72 -11.54 -13.83
C LEU A 8 -10.97 -11.99 -12.38
N ALA A 9 -10.48 -13.15 -11.92
CA ALA A 9 -10.59 -13.59 -10.52
C ALA A 9 -9.42 -13.08 -9.64
N PHE A 10 -8.48 -12.30 -10.18
CA PHE A 10 -7.64 -11.37 -9.40
C PHE A 10 -8.50 -10.30 -8.67
N ASN A 11 -9.79 -10.24 -9.01
CA ASN A 11 -10.77 -9.24 -8.60
C ASN A 11 -11.57 -9.61 -7.34
N GLN A 12 -11.07 -10.46 -6.42
CA GLN A 12 -11.77 -10.64 -5.14
C GLN A 12 -11.44 -9.53 -4.13
N ALA A 13 -10.34 -8.80 -4.34
CA ALA A 13 -10.02 -7.54 -3.69
C ALA A 13 -10.00 -6.36 -4.68
N GLY A 14 -10.27 -6.62 -5.97
CA GLY A 14 -10.23 -5.61 -7.01
C GLY A 14 -8.83 -5.08 -7.37
N LEU A 15 -8.66 -4.70 -8.63
CA LEU A 15 -7.60 -3.78 -9.09
C LEU A 15 -7.33 -2.61 -8.10
N PRO A 16 -8.35 -1.98 -7.45
CA PRO A 16 -8.13 -0.98 -6.40
C PRO A 16 -7.21 -1.44 -5.26
N TYR A 17 -7.40 -2.63 -4.68
CA TYR A 17 -6.57 -3.08 -3.56
C TYR A 17 -5.07 -3.10 -3.92
N TYR A 18 -4.74 -3.60 -5.11
CA TYR A 18 -3.36 -3.69 -5.58
C TYR A 18 -2.75 -2.32 -5.90
N VAL A 19 -3.55 -1.37 -6.41
CA VAL A 19 -3.08 0.00 -6.64
C VAL A 19 -2.74 0.70 -5.33
N PHE A 20 -3.60 0.58 -4.32
CA PHE A 20 -3.34 1.15 -2.99
C PHE A 20 -2.14 0.47 -2.30
N LEU A 21 -2.00 -0.85 -2.46
CA LEU A 21 -0.86 -1.60 -1.93
C LEU A 21 0.46 -1.18 -2.60
N ALA A 22 0.47 -0.99 -3.91
CA ALA A 22 1.64 -0.52 -4.65
C ALA A 22 2.03 0.90 -4.25
N ALA A 23 1.05 1.81 -4.11
CA ALA A 23 1.28 3.17 -3.65
C ALA A 23 1.86 3.20 -2.22
N ALA A 24 1.30 2.40 -1.30
CA ALA A 24 1.76 2.28 0.07
C ALA A 24 3.20 1.72 0.14
N SER A 25 3.52 0.73 -0.69
CA SER A 25 4.86 0.15 -0.81
C SER A 25 5.88 1.15 -1.38
N GLY A 26 5.47 1.94 -2.37
CA GLY A 26 6.29 3.01 -2.93
C GLY A 26 6.60 4.12 -1.92
N GLN A 27 5.62 4.50 -1.10
CA GLN A 27 5.83 5.46 -0.01
C GLN A 27 6.86 4.95 1.00
N LEU A 28 6.77 3.69 1.42
CA LEU A 28 7.76 3.07 2.31
C LEU A 28 9.15 3.00 1.67
N ALA A 29 9.24 2.56 0.42
CA ALA A 29 10.51 2.46 -0.29
C ALA A 29 11.22 3.84 -0.39
N TRP A 30 10.46 4.90 -0.67
CA TRP A 30 10.99 6.26 -0.70
C TRP A 30 11.47 6.73 0.68
N GLN A 31 10.73 6.40 1.75
CA GLN A 31 11.14 6.72 3.11
C GLN A 31 12.42 5.99 3.53
N ILE A 32 12.57 4.71 3.15
CA ILE A 32 13.79 3.90 3.42
C ILE A 32 14.97 4.44 2.61
N TRP A 33 14.76 4.91 1.39
CA TRP A 33 15.85 5.43 0.56
C TRP A 33 16.35 6.80 1.02
N THR A 34 15.46 7.62 1.60
CA THR A 34 15.78 9.00 2.01
C THR A 34 16.05 9.14 3.50
N VAL A 35 15.99 8.06 4.29
CA VAL A 35 16.26 8.13 5.73
C VAL A 35 17.75 8.30 5.99
N ASP A 36 18.08 9.33 6.76
CA ASP A 36 19.40 9.46 7.37
C ASP A 36 19.33 8.79 8.75
N ILE A 37 20.04 7.67 8.90
CA ILE A 37 20.08 6.89 10.15
C ILE A 37 20.98 7.56 11.20
N SER A 38 21.81 8.53 10.80
CA SER A 38 22.66 9.31 11.71
C SER A 38 21.86 10.34 12.50
N SER A 39 20.65 10.69 12.05
CA SER A 39 19.76 11.67 12.68
C SER A 39 18.55 10.98 13.32
N ALA A 40 18.57 10.82 14.66
CA ALA A 40 17.45 10.27 15.41
C ALA A 40 16.14 11.09 15.23
N ALA A 41 16.27 12.40 15.00
CA ALA A 41 15.15 13.28 14.71
C ALA A 41 14.47 12.96 13.37
N ASP A 42 15.24 12.66 12.32
CA ASP A 42 14.66 12.30 11.01
C ASP A 42 14.11 10.89 10.97
N CYS A 43 14.72 9.96 11.70
CA CYS A 43 14.21 8.61 11.86
C CYS A 43 12.84 8.61 12.56
N SER A 44 12.71 9.33 13.68
CA SER A 44 11.44 9.44 14.40
C SER A 44 10.34 10.14 13.57
N ARG A 45 10.68 11.19 12.80
CA ARG A 45 9.73 11.84 11.88
C ARG A 45 9.22 10.90 10.79
N LYS A 46 10.10 10.13 10.16
CA LYS A 46 9.73 9.12 9.16
C LYS A 46 8.94 7.96 9.78
N PHE A 47 9.21 7.61 11.03
CA PHE A 47 8.43 6.62 11.77
C PHE A 47 7.00 7.09 12.08
N VAL A 48 6.81 8.34 12.49
CA VAL A 48 5.46 8.92 12.71
C VAL A 48 4.64 8.94 11.42
N SER A 49 5.30 9.13 10.27
CA SER A 49 4.68 9.10 8.94
C SER A 49 4.11 7.72 8.56
N ASN A 50 4.59 6.61 9.15
CA ASN A 50 4.04 5.26 8.90
C ASN A 50 2.55 5.10 9.26
N LYS A 51 1.97 6.01 10.06
CA LYS A 51 0.53 6.02 10.29
C LYS A 51 -0.28 6.13 8.99
N TRP A 52 0.25 6.86 8.01
CA TRP A 52 -0.38 7.06 6.70
C TRP A 52 -0.24 5.83 5.81
N PHE A 53 0.87 5.10 5.90
CA PHE A 53 1.01 3.80 5.26
C PHE A 53 -0.09 2.83 5.71
N GLY A 54 -0.30 2.73 7.04
CA GLY A 54 -1.38 1.90 7.59
C GLY A 54 -2.76 2.34 7.11
N ALA A 55 -3.02 3.65 7.04
CA ALA A 55 -4.27 4.19 6.51
C ALA A 55 -4.47 3.88 5.01
N LEU A 56 -3.41 3.92 4.19
CA LEU A 56 -3.48 3.57 2.77
C LEU A 56 -3.78 2.08 2.54
N VAL A 57 -3.13 1.19 3.30
CA VAL A 57 -3.37 -0.26 3.20
C VAL A 57 -4.77 -0.61 3.70
N PHE A 58 -5.19 -0.04 4.84
CA PHE A 58 -6.54 -0.22 5.36
C PHE A 58 -7.60 0.30 4.38
N GLY A 59 -7.39 1.47 3.78
CA GLY A 59 -8.24 2.03 2.74
C GLY A 59 -8.32 1.14 1.50
N GLY A 60 -7.20 0.58 1.07
CA GLY A 60 -7.14 -0.38 -0.04
C GLY A 60 -7.93 -1.66 0.24
N ILE A 61 -7.85 -2.20 1.46
CA ILE A 61 -8.64 -3.37 1.88
C ILE A 61 -10.13 -3.03 1.92
N LEU A 62 -10.50 -1.89 2.51
CA LEU A 62 -11.89 -1.46 2.62
C LEU A 62 -12.51 -1.24 1.23
N MET A 63 -11.81 -0.54 0.34
CA MET A 63 -12.28 -0.37 -1.04
C MET A 63 -12.34 -1.69 -1.79
N GLY A 64 -11.36 -2.58 -1.61
CA GLY A 64 -11.38 -3.90 -2.23
C GLY A 64 -12.56 -4.76 -1.79
N ARG A 65 -12.97 -4.64 -0.51
CA ARG A 65 -14.16 -5.30 0.06
C ARG A 65 -15.48 -4.69 -0.40
N LEU A 66 -15.53 -3.38 -0.62
CA LEU A 66 -16.71 -2.69 -1.14
C LEU A 66 -16.90 -2.89 -2.65
N SER A 67 -15.82 -3.18 -3.37
CA SER A 67 -15.85 -3.46 -4.82
C SER A 67 -16.08 -4.93 -5.18
N ALA A 68 -16.17 -5.81 -4.17
CA ALA A 68 -16.37 -7.26 -4.30
C ALA A 68 -17.83 -7.63 -3.99
#